data_AF-A0A259PJ86-F1
#
_entry.id   AF-A0A259PJ86-F1
#
_cell.length_a   1.000
_cell.length_b   1.000
_cell.length_c   1.000
_cell.angle_alpha   90.00
_cell.angle_beta   90.00
_cell.angle_gamma   90.00
#
_symmetry.space_group_name_H-M   'P 1'
#
loop_
_entity.id
_entity.type
_entity.pdbx_description
1 polymer ?
#
loop_
_entity_poly.entity_id
_entity_poly.type
_entity_poly.pdbx_seq_one_letter_code
_entity_poly.pdbx_strand_id
1 'polypeptide(L)'
;MKTMTEPIPVTREQAEDAIRTLLRWAGDDPAREGLRDTPRRVAKAYKEWFAGYAQDPTAYLARTFEEVAGYDEIIVLRNIEFESHCEHHMAP
;
A
#
# COMPACT_ATOMS: atom_id res chain seq x y z
N MET A 1 25.95 1.64 9.62
CA MET A 1 25.02 0.63 10.16
C MET A 1 24.06 1.33 11.12
N LYS A 2 22.92 1.82 10.62
CA LYS A 2 21.87 2.38 11.50
C LYS A 2 21.24 1.19 12.23
N THR A 3 21.30 1.19 13.55
CA THR A 3 20.53 0.27 14.39
C THR A 3 19.05 0.54 14.13
N MET A 4 18.42 -0.29 13.29
CA MET A 4 16.97 -0.29 13.13
C MET A 4 16.41 -0.88 14.42
N THR A 5 16.06 -0.03 15.36
CA THR A 5 15.12 -0.41 16.42
C THR A 5 13.83 -0.79 15.71
N GLU A 6 13.37 -2.03 15.87
CA GLU A 6 12.07 -2.44 15.35
C GLU A 6 11.01 -1.48 15.90
N PRO A 7 10.24 -0.79 15.04
CA PRO A 7 9.17 0.07 15.51
C PRO A 7 8.16 -0.78 16.28
N ILE A 8 7.70 -0.25 17.41
CA ILE A 8 6.65 -0.89 18.21
C ILE A 8 5.44 -1.14 17.29
N PRO A 9 4.91 -2.38 17.25
CA PRO A 9 3.79 -2.70 16.37
C PRO A 9 2.56 -1.89 16.77
N VAL A 10 1.99 -1.16 15.80
CA VAL A 10 0.75 -0.39 15.97
C VAL A 10 -0.44 -1.31 15.76
N THR A 11 -1.38 -1.34 16.71
CA THR A 11 -2.60 -2.14 16.58
C THR A 11 -3.58 -1.50 15.59
N ARG A 12 -4.56 -2.29 15.13
CA ARG A 12 -5.61 -1.77 14.26
C ARG A 12 -6.42 -0.67 14.94
N GLU A 13 -6.75 -0.84 16.22
CA GLU A 13 -7.50 0.15 16.99
C GLU A 13 -6.75 1.48 17.05
N GLN A 14 -5.43 1.44 17.30
CA GLN A 14 -4.59 2.64 17.31
C GLN A 14 -4.58 3.37 15.96
N ALA A 15 -4.52 2.63 14.85
CA ALA A 15 -4.60 3.23 13.51
C ALA A 15 -5.97 3.88 13.25
N GLU A 16 -7.06 3.19 13.62
CA GLU A 16 -8.43 3.73 13.49
C GLU A 16 -8.61 5.00 14.35
N ASP A 17 -8.05 5.04 15.56
CA ASP A 17 -8.09 6.22 16.43
C ASP A 17 -7.27 7.40 15.89
N ALA A 18 -6.13 7.12 15.24
CA ALA A 18 -5.37 8.13 14.54
C ALA A 18 -6.18 8.74 13.38
N ILE A 19 -6.88 7.92 12.60
CA ILE A 19 -7.75 8.38 11.51
C ILE A 19 -8.92 9.22 12.05
N ARG A 20 -9.54 8.81 13.17
CA ARG A 20 -10.55 9.65 13.85
C ARG A 20 -9.99 11.01 14.26
N THR A 21 -8.75 11.04 14.71
CA THR A 21 -8.05 12.28 15.07
C THR A 21 -7.82 13.17 13.87
N LEU A 22 -7.36 12.61 12.74
CA LEU A 22 -7.19 13.37 11.49
C LEU A 22 -8.51 13.93 10.96
N LEU A 23 -9.61 13.17 11.01
CA LEU A 23 -10.93 13.64 10.61
C LEU A 23 -11.40 14.84 11.45
N ARG A 24 -11.25 14.76 12.78
CA ARG A 24 -11.56 15.91 13.67
C ARG A 24 -10.66 17.10 13.38
N TRP A 25 -9.37 16.86 13.19
CA TRP A 25 -8.41 17.91 12.89
C TRP A 25 -8.72 18.62 11.56
N ALA A 26 -9.22 17.88 10.57
CA ALA A 26 -9.69 18.43 9.30
C ALA A 26 -11.03 19.22 9.42
N GLY A 27 -11.66 19.22 10.60
CA GLY A 27 -12.91 19.96 10.87
C GLY A 27 -14.20 19.18 10.62
N ASP A 28 -14.13 17.85 10.45
CA ASP A 28 -15.30 16.99 10.26
C ASP A 28 -15.68 16.25 11.57
N ASP A 29 -16.91 15.74 11.65
CA ASP A 29 -17.42 14.95 12.79
C ASP A 29 -17.33 13.44 12.49
N PRO A 30 -16.41 12.68 13.12
CA PRO A 30 -16.31 11.24 12.91
C PRO A 30 -17.54 10.43 13.37
N ALA A 31 -18.45 11.02 14.17
CA ALA A 31 -19.67 10.36 14.64
C ALA A 31 -20.82 10.46 13.63
N ARG A 32 -20.75 11.35 12.62
CA ARG A 32 -21.78 11.44 11.59
C ARG A 32 -21.89 10.15 10.79
N GLU A 33 -23.09 9.80 10.35
CA GLU A 33 -23.42 8.53 9.71
C GLU A 33 -22.40 8.11 8.63
N GLY A 34 -22.03 9.03 7.73
CA GLY A 34 -21.07 8.75 6.65
C GLY A 34 -19.63 8.44 7.09
N LEU A 35 -19.23 8.84 8.31
CA LEU A 35 -17.86 8.70 8.81
C LEU A 35 -17.67 7.69 9.92
N ARG A 36 -18.73 7.17 10.55
CA ARG A 36 -18.59 6.22 11.69
C ARG A 36 -17.67 5.05 11.37
N ASP A 37 -17.79 4.57 10.14
CA ASP A 37 -17.02 3.45 9.57
C ASP A 37 -15.78 3.88 8.76
N THR A 38 -15.57 5.17 8.53
CA THR A 38 -14.41 5.66 7.74
C THR A 38 -13.07 5.21 8.33
N PRO A 39 -12.80 5.30 9.64
CA PRO A 39 -11.55 4.81 10.22
C PRO A 39 -11.24 3.36 9.86
N ARG A 40 -12.26 2.51 10.00
CA ARG A 40 -12.20 1.09 9.64
C ARG A 40 -11.87 0.89 8.16
N ARG A 41 -12.51 1.64 7.27
CA ARG A 41 -12.30 1.57 5.82
C ARG A 41 -10.91 2.06 5.42
N VAL A 42 -10.43 3.16 5.99
CA VAL A 42 -9.10 3.71 5.70
C VAL A 42 -8.00 2.77 6.20
N ALA A 43 -8.11 2.23 7.42
CA ALA A 43 -7.16 1.25 7.92
C ALA A 43 -7.11 -0.03 7.05
N LYS A 44 -8.26 -0.47 6.51
CA LYS A 44 -8.32 -1.57 5.54
C LYS A 44 -7.63 -1.19 4.22
N ALA A 45 -7.89 0.01 3.70
CA ALA A 45 -7.29 0.49 2.46
C ALA A 45 -5.76 0.57 2.54
N TYR A 46 -5.21 1.04 3.66
CA TYR A 46 -3.75 1.04 3.88
C TYR A 46 -3.13 -0.36 3.78
N LYS A 47 -3.81 -1.39 4.32
CA LYS A 47 -3.34 -2.78 4.18
C LYS A 47 -3.38 -3.28 2.74
N GLU A 48 -4.28 -2.76 1.92
CA GLU A 48 -4.40 -3.13 0.51
C GLU A 48 -3.35 -2.38 -0.33
N TRP A 49 -3.29 -1.05 -0.21
CA TRP A 49 -2.34 -0.20 -0.95
C TRP A 49 -0.88 -0.53 -0.66
N PHE A 50 -0.57 -0.88 0.59
CA PHE A 50 0.80 -1.17 1.03
C PHE A 50 1.09 -2.67 1.20
N ALA A 51 0.21 -3.54 0.67
CA ALA A 51 0.40 -4.99 0.72
C ALA A 51 1.76 -5.44 0.15
N GLY A 52 2.29 -4.69 -0.83
CA GLY A 52 3.58 -4.95 -1.47
C GLY A 52 4.77 -4.98 -0.50
N TYR A 53 4.72 -4.30 0.65
CA TYR A 53 5.82 -4.37 1.64
C TYR A 53 5.97 -5.74 2.30
N ALA A 54 4.91 -6.55 2.30
CA ALA A 54 4.94 -7.91 2.82
C ALA A 54 5.17 -8.96 1.72
N GLN A 55 5.42 -8.52 0.47
CA GLN A 55 5.61 -9.40 -0.68
C GLN A 55 7.08 -9.37 -1.13
N ASP A 56 7.55 -10.50 -1.62
CA ASP A 56 8.83 -10.58 -2.32
C ASP A 56 8.60 -10.43 -3.83
N PRO A 57 8.97 -9.29 -4.45
CA PRO A 57 8.78 -9.10 -5.89
C PRO A 57 9.60 -10.08 -6.73
N THR A 58 10.72 -10.59 -6.19
CA THR A 58 11.60 -11.52 -6.93
C THR A 58 10.95 -12.88 -7.13
N ALA A 59 10.06 -13.29 -6.22
CA ALA A 59 9.30 -14.53 -6.34
C ALA A 59 8.42 -14.56 -7.61
N TYR A 60 7.90 -13.41 -8.04
CA TYR A 60 7.11 -13.30 -9.28
C TYR A 60 7.96 -13.48 -10.55
N LEU A 61 9.26 -13.21 -10.46
CA LEU A 61 10.21 -13.32 -11.57
C LEU A 61 10.84 -14.73 -11.67
N ALA A 62 10.53 -15.63 -10.72
CA ALA A 62 11.17 -16.93 -10.62
C ALA A 62 10.85 -17.89 -11.79
N ARG A 63 9.73 -17.67 -12.50
CA ARG A 63 9.31 -18.51 -13.62
C ARG A 63 9.84 -17.93 -14.94
N THR A 64 10.74 -18.67 -15.57
CA THR A 64 11.29 -18.34 -16.89
C THR A 64 10.95 -19.45 -17.91
N PHE A 65 11.10 -19.14 -19.19
CA PHE A 65 10.91 -20.08 -20.30
C PHE A 65 12.17 -20.05 -21.17
N GLU A 66 12.52 -21.19 -21.77
CA GLU A 66 13.61 -21.23 -22.74
C GLU A 66 13.22 -20.50 -24.04
N GLU A 67 14.21 -19.97 -24.73
CA GLU A 67 14.02 -19.40 -26.06
C GLU A 67 13.48 -20.45 -27.02
N VAL A 68 12.46 -20.06 -27.78
CA VAL A 68 11.88 -20.88 -28.84
C VAL A 68 12.32 -20.32 -30.18
N ALA A 69 12.79 -21.19 -31.07
CA ALA A 69 13.10 -20.88 -32.46
C ALA A 69 14.15 -19.76 -32.70
N GLY A 70 15.06 -19.51 -31.75
CA GLY A 70 16.16 -18.55 -31.91
C GLY A 70 15.72 -17.09 -31.99
N TYR A 71 14.59 -16.74 -31.34
CA TYR A 71 14.06 -15.38 -31.31
C TYR A 71 14.98 -14.44 -30.51
N ASP A 72 15.55 -13.43 -31.16
CA ASP A 72 16.56 -12.50 -30.61
C ASP A 72 16.11 -11.02 -30.63
N GLU A 73 14.82 -10.77 -30.82
CA GLU A 73 14.24 -9.44 -30.93
C GLU A 73 13.66 -8.91 -29.59
N ILE A 74 13.49 -7.59 -29.48
CA ILE A 74 12.97 -6.95 -28.27
C ILE A 74 11.48 -7.27 -28.06
N ILE A 75 11.13 -7.71 -26.84
CA ILE A 75 9.75 -7.81 -26.37
C ILE A 75 9.39 -6.54 -25.58
N VAL A 76 8.32 -5.85 -25.99
CA VAL A 76 7.82 -4.66 -25.31
C VAL A 76 6.43 -4.90 -24.72
N LEU A 77 6.32 -4.76 -23.40
CA LEU A 77 5.05 -4.61 -22.70
C LEU A 77 4.82 -3.14 -22.41
N ARG A 78 3.69 -2.60 -22.85
CA ARG A 78 3.34 -1.18 -22.73
C ARG A 78 1.91 -1.01 -22.24
N ASN A 79 1.61 0.17 -21.70
CA ASN A 79 0.29 0.51 -21.15
C ASN A 79 -0.13 -0.44 -20.01
N ILE A 80 0.82 -0.80 -19.13
CA ILE A 80 0.50 -1.53 -17.89
C ILE A 80 -0.10 -0.52 -16.92
N GLU A 81 -1.31 -0.79 -16.45
CA GLU A 81 -1.96 0.01 -15.43
C GLU A 81 -1.23 -0.15 -14.09
N PHE A 82 -0.96 0.97 -13.43
CA PHE A 82 -0.27 1.01 -12.16
C PHE A 82 -0.75 2.20 -11.34
N GLU A 83 -1.00 1.97 -10.05
CA GLU A 83 -1.36 2.97 -9.06
C GLU A 83 -0.39 2.83 -7.88
N SER A 84 0.06 3.94 -7.33
CA SER A 84 0.95 3.97 -6.17
C SER A 84 0.49 5.03 -5.19
N HIS A 85 1.31 5.30 -4.17
CA HIS A 85 1.15 6.44 -3.29
C HIS A 85 2.51 7.09 -3.07
N CYS A 86 2.60 8.42 -3.20
CA CYS A 86 3.81 9.16 -2.91
C CYS A 86 4.13 9.10 -1.41
N GLU A 87 5.29 8.58 -1.05
CA GLU A 87 5.72 8.42 0.36
C GLU A 87 5.77 9.72 1.16
N HIS A 88 5.96 10.87 0.49
CA HIS A 88 6.02 12.18 1.13
C HIS A 88 4.66 12.67 1.62
N HIS A 89 3.58 12.23 0.98
CA HIS A 89 2.23 12.76 1.20
C HIS A 89 1.20 11.68 1.50
N MET A 90 1.54 10.40 1.26
CA MET A 90 0.64 9.24 1.33
C MET A 90 -0.62 9.41 0.47
N ALA A 91 -0.47 10.08 -0.68
CA ALA A 91 -1.52 10.31 -1.66
C ALA A 91 -1.17 9.59 -2.97
N PRO A 92 -2.17 9.09 -3.73
CA PRO A 92 -1.94 8.50 -5.05
C PRO A 92 -1.11 9.37 -5.99
#